data_AF-A0A3N7ZC44-F1
#
_entry.id   AF-A0A3N7ZC44-F1
#
_cell.length_a   1.000
_cell.length_b   1.000
_cell.length_c   1.000
_cell.angle_alpha   90.00
_cell.angle_beta   90.00
_cell.angle_gamma   90.00
#
_symmetry.space_group_name_H-M   'P 1'
#
loop_
_entity.id
_entity.type
_entity.pdbx_description
1 polymer ?
#
loop_
_entity_poly.entity_id
_entity_poly.type
_entity_poly.pdbx_seq_one_letter_code
_entity_poly.pdbx_strand_id
1 'polypeptide(L)' 'MFNRTTSTVANVDPELWTAIQDENRRQEDHIELIASENYTSPAVMAAQGSQL' A
#
# COMPACT_ATOMS: atom_id res chain seq x y z
N MET A 1 18.09 -5.55 -9.74
CA MET A 1 17.45 -4.39 -9.08
C MET A 1 16.05 -4.10 -9.57
N PHE A 2 15.71 -4.29 -10.86
CA PHE A 2 14.39 -3.92 -11.42
C PHE A 2 13.55 -5.12 -11.90
N ASN A 3 13.81 -6.31 -11.37
CA ASN A 3 13.00 -7.47 -11.68
C ASN A 3 11.77 -7.46 -10.75
N ARG A 4 10.57 -7.39 -11.32
CA ARG A 4 9.31 -7.27 -10.58
C ARG A 4 9.01 -8.44 -9.62
N THR A 5 9.56 -9.62 -9.86
CA THR A 5 9.32 -10.79 -8.99
C THR A 5 10.26 -10.83 -7.80
N THR A 6 11.49 -10.35 -7.95
CA THR A 6 12.50 -10.40 -6.87
C THR A 6 12.66 -9.07 -6.13
N SER A 7 12.37 -7.95 -6.79
CA SER A 7 12.55 -6.58 -6.25
C SER A 7 11.24 -6.04 -5.70
N THR A 8 10.55 -6.83 -4.88
CA THR A 8 9.34 -6.42 -4.15
C THR A 8 9.73 -5.66 -2.89
N VAL A 9 8.82 -4.82 -2.37
CA VAL A 9 9.04 -4.11 -1.09
C VAL A 9 9.35 -5.12 0.03
N ALA A 10 8.62 -6.24 0.10
CA ALA A 10 8.86 -7.29 1.09
C ALA A 10 10.30 -7.86 1.08
N ASN A 11 10.93 -7.96 -0.10
CA ASN A 11 12.28 -8.52 -0.21
C ASN A 11 13.38 -7.46 -0.06
N VAL A 12 13.13 -6.24 -0.53
CA VAL A 12 14.13 -5.16 -0.55
C VAL A 12 14.11 -4.37 0.76
N ASP A 13 12.93 -4.20 1.37
CA ASP A 13 12.70 -3.45 2.60
C ASP A 13 11.58 -4.12 3.45
N PRO A 14 11.93 -5.17 4.22
CA PRO A 14 10.97 -5.91 5.04
C PRO A 14 10.33 -5.06 6.15
N GLU A 15 11.03 -4.05 6.65
CA GLU A 15 10.53 -3.16 7.71
C GLU A 15 9.42 -2.27 7.16
N LEU A 16 9.64 -1.64 6.00
CA LEU A 16 8.60 -0.86 5.31
C LEU A 16 7.41 -1.73 4.90
N TRP A 17 7.66 -2.96 4.42
CA TRP A 17 6.59 -3.89 4.10
C TRP A 17 5.68 -4.17 5.31
N THR A 18 6.29 -4.43 6.47
CA THR A 18 5.56 -4.68 7.72
C THR A 18 4.70 -3.48 8.09
N ALA A 19 5.25 -2.26 8.03
CA ALA A 19 4.50 -1.04 8.30
C ALA A 19 3.30 -0.82 7.35
N ILE A 20 3.46 -1.15 6.05
CA ILE A 20 2.35 -1.09 5.09
C ILE A 20 1.25 -2.11 5.43
N GLN A 21 1.61 -3.33 5.83
CA GLN A 21 0.62 -4.34 6.22
C GLN A 21 -0.13 -3.94 7.50
N ASP A 22 0.57 -3.37 8.48
CA ASP A 22 -0.03 -2.90 9.72
C ASP A 22 -1.00 -1.73 9.46
N GLU A 23 -0.68 -0.82 8.55
CA GLU A 23 -1.60 0.27 8.17
C GLU A 23 -2.82 -0.25 7.40
N ASN A 24 -2.64 -1.21 6.49
CA ASN A 24 -3.78 -1.85 5.81
C ASN A 24 -4.74 -2.49 6.84
N ARG A 25 -4.20 -3.18 7.85
CA ARG A 25 -4.98 -3.75 8.95
C ARG A 25 -5.66 -2.67 9.79
N ARG A 26 -4.96 -1.60 10.13
CA ARG A 26 -5.53 -0.47 10.89
C ARG A 26 -6.74 0.13 10.18
N GLN A 27 -6.66 0.33 8.86
CA GLN A 27 -7.77 0.84 8.06
C GLN A 27 -8.97 -0.10 8.04
N GLU A 28 -8.75 -1.42 7.95
CA GLU A 28 -9.84 -2.41 7.98
C GLU A 28 -10.51 -2.52 9.36
N ASP A 29 -9.72 -2.43 10.44
CA ASP A 29 -10.19 -2.68 11.81
C ASP A 29 -10.88 -1.46 12.44
N HIS A 30 -10.83 -0.28 11.81
CA HIS A 30 -11.41 0.97 12.32
C HIS A 30 -12.54 1.49 11.43
N ILE A 31 -13.63 1.94 12.06
CA ILE A 31 -14.65 2.72 11.35
C ILE A 31 -14.12 4.14 11.17
N GLU A 32 -13.86 4.50 9.93
CA GLU A 32 -13.39 5.85 9.59
C GLU A 32 -14.57 6.83 9.54
N LEU A 33 -14.51 7.88 10.37
CA LEU A 33 -15.57 8.90 10.53
C LEU A 33 -15.05 10.32 10.26
N ILE A 34 -13.77 10.46 9.94
CA ILE A 34 -13.18 11.74 9.55
C ILE A 34 -13.75 12.10 8.16
N ALA A 35 -14.48 13.21 8.10
CA ALA A 35 -15.22 13.61 6.90
C ALA A 35 -14.37 13.85 5.65
N SER A 36 -13.05 14.05 5.81
CA SER A 36 -12.11 14.27 4.71
C SER A 36 -11.45 12.99 4.21
N GLU A 37 -11.58 11.87 4.93
CA GLU A 37 -10.92 10.61 4.57
C GLU A 37 -11.83 9.71 3.73
N ASN A 38 -11.19 8.92 2.85
CA ASN A 38 -11.88 8.01 1.96
C ASN A 38 -10.95 6.89 1.47
N TYR A 39 -11.53 5.80 1.00
CA TYR A 39 -10.81 4.70 0.36
C TYR A 39 -10.88 4.86 -1.15
N THR A 40 -9.73 5.09 -1.79
CA THR A 40 -9.68 5.17 -3.25
C THR A 40 -9.74 3.78 -3.89
N SER A 41 -10.12 3.73 -5.17
CA SER A 41 -10.22 2.45 -5.88
C SER A 41 -8.85 1.82 -6.15
N PRO A 42 -8.76 0.48 -6.25
CA PRO A 42 -7.52 -0.19 -6.68
C PRO A 42 -7.00 0.28 -8.04
N ALA A 43 -7.89 0.69 -8.96
CA ALA A 43 -7.51 1.23 -10.26
C ALA A 43 -6.71 2.54 -10.13
N VAL A 44 -7.10 3.42 -9.20
CA VAL A 44 -6.36 4.66 -8.90
C VAL A 44 -5.00 4.35 -8.30
N MET A 45 -4.91 3.40 -7.37
CA MET A 45 -3.65 2.97 -6.76
C MET A 45 -2.69 2.34 -7.77
N ALA A 46 -3.20 1.56 -8.72
CA ALA A 46 -2.38 0.95 -9.77
C ALA A 46 -1.84 1.99 -10.77
N ALA A 47 -2.64 3.02 -11.10
CA ALA A 47 -2.22 4.08 -12.02
C ALA A 47 -1.01 4.85 -11.48
N GLN A 48 -1.03 5.23 -10.19
CA GLN A 48 0.10 5.94 -9.55
C GLN A 48 1.35 5.06 -9.37
N GLY A 49 1.20 3.74 -9.29
CA GLY A 49 2.30 2.78 -9.19
C GLY A 49 2.81 2.25 -10.53
N SER A 50 2.29 2.78 -11.65
CA SER A 50 2.70 2.38 -12.99
C SER A 50 4.06 2.97 -13.38
N GLN A 51 4.55 2.61 -14.56
CA GLN A 51 5.83 3.10 -15.05
C GLN A 51 5.73 4.60 -15.37
N LEU A 52 6.67 5.40 -14.85
CA LEU A 52 6.90 6.80 -15.27
C LEU A 52 7.53 6.86 -16.66
#